data_AF-A0A7L4KBJ7-F1
#
_entry.id   AF-A0A7L4KBJ7-F1
#
_cell.length_a   1.000
_cell.length_b   1.000
_cell.length_c   1.000
_cell.angle_alpha   90.00
_cell.angle_beta   90.00
_cell.angle_gamma   90.00
#
_symmetry.space_group_name_H-M   'P 1'
#
loop_
_entity.id
_entity.type
_entity.pdbx_description
1 polymer ?
#
loop_
_entity_poly.entity_id
_entity_poly.type
_entity_poly.pdbx_seq_one_letter_code
_entity_poly.pdbx_strand_id
1 'polypeptide(L)'
;IGEQASLKCSFTSSLPISERLTVDWTYRPLTGGQMETVFHYQSVPYPTTVGKFKDRISWVGNVAKGDASIAIQSPVLSDNGTFICSVKNPPDV
;
A
#
# COMPACT_ATOMS: atom_id res chain seq x y z
N ILE A 1 20.92 2.56 11.27
CA ILE A 1 19.85 1.59 10.92
C ILE A 1 18.54 2.26 11.33
N GLY A 2 17.73 2.66 10.37
CA GLY A 2 16.42 3.25 10.63
C GLY A 2 15.38 2.14 10.82
N GLU A 3 14.57 2.25 11.85
CA GLU A 3 13.47 1.33 12.11
C GLU A 3 12.47 1.37 10.94
N GLN A 4 12.07 0.20 10.42
CA GLN A 4 11.11 0.08 9.33
C GLN A 4 10.01 -0.90 9.76
N ALA A 5 8.75 -0.49 9.59
CA ALA A 5 7.59 -1.35 9.81
C ALA A 5 7.03 -1.84 8.47
N SER A 6 6.88 -3.15 8.30
CA SER A 6 6.27 -3.74 7.10
C SER A 6 4.76 -3.92 7.29
N LEU A 7 3.98 -3.41 6.33
CA LEU A 7 2.55 -3.64 6.24
C LEU A 7 2.30 -4.72 5.19
N LYS A 8 1.91 -5.90 5.67
CA LYS A 8 1.72 -7.08 4.82
C LYS A 8 0.36 -7.04 4.12
N CYS A 9 0.37 -7.32 2.82
CA CYS A 9 -0.84 -7.55 2.03
C CYS A 9 -0.58 -8.68 1.05
N SER A 10 -1.30 -9.79 1.21
CA SER A 10 -1.27 -10.90 0.28
C SER A 10 -2.61 -11.02 -0.43
N PHE A 11 -2.58 -11.35 -1.72
CA PHE A 11 -3.78 -11.52 -2.53
C PHE A 11 -3.66 -12.74 -3.44
N THR A 12 -4.81 -13.24 -3.86
CA THR A 12 -4.95 -14.32 -4.83
C THR A 12 -5.92 -13.88 -5.90
N SER A 13 -5.60 -14.14 -7.18
CA SER A 13 -6.50 -13.93 -8.30
C SER A 13 -6.67 -15.24 -9.06
N SER A 14 -7.87 -15.49 -9.58
CA SER A 14 -8.17 -16.62 -10.47
C SER A 14 -7.61 -16.43 -11.87
N LEU A 15 -7.40 -15.17 -12.28
CA LEU A 15 -6.82 -14.83 -13.57
C LEU A 15 -5.31 -14.58 -13.43
N PRO A 16 -4.56 -14.73 -14.53
CA PRO A 16 -3.18 -14.28 -14.58
C PRO A 16 -3.08 -12.80 -14.20
N ILE A 17 -2.02 -12.47 -13.45
CA ILE A 17 -1.74 -11.08 -13.08
C ILE A 17 -1.34 -10.31 -14.33
N SER A 18 -2.07 -9.24 -14.61
CA SER A 18 -1.85 -8.38 -15.77
C SER A 18 -1.16 -7.07 -15.40
N GLU A 19 -0.59 -6.39 -16.40
CA GLU A 19 -0.07 -5.01 -16.26
C GLU A 19 -1.15 -3.99 -15.87
N ARG A 20 -2.43 -4.36 -15.98
CA ARG A 20 -3.56 -3.51 -15.55
C ARG A 20 -3.88 -3.67 -14.07
N LEU A 21 -3.17 -4.55 -13.36
CA LEU A 21 -3.33 -4.71 -11.93
C LEU A 21 -3.00 -3.40 -11.21
N THR A 22 -3.91 -2.97 -10.34
CA THR A 22 -3.69 -1.84 -9.45
C THR A 22 -3.66 -2.29 -7.99
N VAL A 23 -2.78 -1.66 -7.21
CA VAL A 23 -2.80 -1.76 -5.75
C VAL A 23 -2.93 -0.36 -5.18
N ASP A 24 -3.93 -0.16 -4.34
CA ASP A 24 -4.15 1.08 -3.60
C ASP A 24 -4.01 0.81 -2.11
N TRP A 25 -3.16 1.59 -1.45
CA TRP A 25 -3.09 1.65 0.00
C TRP A 25 -3.69 2.95 0.49
N THR A 26 -4.67 2.82 1.37
CA THR A 26 -5.30 3.95 2.06
C THR A 26 -5.06 3.87 3.56
N TYR A 27 -5.05 5.03 4.21
CA TYR A 27 -4.87 5.17 5.65
C TYR A 27 -6.08 5.88 6.26
N ARG A 28 -6.53 5.37 7.40
CA ARG A 28 -7.54 6.00 8.24
C ARG A 28 -6.95 6.26 9.63
N PRO A 29 -6.93 7.52 10.12
CA PRO A 29 -6.48 7.83 11.47
C PRO A 29 -7.32 7.14 12.55
N LEU A 30 -6.70 6.77 13.68
CA LEU A 30 -7.40 6.16 14.81
C LEU A 30 -8.47 7.08 15.43
N THR A 31 -8.24 8.38 15.38
CA THR A 31 -9.19 9.42 15.83
C THR A 31 -10.43 9.55 14.93
N GLY A 32 -10.49 8.79 13.84
CA GLY A 32 -11.45 9.00 12.76
C GLY A 32 -11.00 10.13 11.82
N GLY A 33 -11.78 10.35 10.76
CA GLY A 33 -11.47 11.32 9.70
C GLY A 33 -11.64 10.75 8.30
N GLN A 34 -11.21 11.54 7.31
CA GLN A 34 -11.17 11.12 5.91
C GLN A 34 -10.08 10.07 5.68
N MET A 35 -10.32 9.17 4.72
CA MET A 35 -9.28 8.25 4.26
C MET A 35 -8.32 8.98 3.34
N GLU A 36 -7.03 8.74 3.52
CA GLU A 36 -5.97 9.31 2.71
C GLU A 36 -5.34 8.21 1.86
N THR A 37 -5.08 8.48 0.57
CA THR A 37 -4.29 7.56 -0.25
C THR A 37 -2.81 7.76 0.08
N VAL A 38 -2.13 6.70 0.48
CA VAL A 38 -0.72 6.76 0.89
C VAL A 38 0.22 6.11 -0.12
N PHE A 39 -0.30 5.24 -0.98
CA PHE A 39 0.48 4.59 -2.03
C PHE A 39 -0.44 4.02 -3.12
N HIS A 40 0.02 4.11 -4.37
CA HIS A 40 -0.60 3.50 -5.54
C HIS A 40 0.45 2.68 -6.31
N TYR A 41 0.05 1.60 -6.93
CA TYR A 41 0.90 0.83 -7.86
C TYR A 41 0.09 0.51 -9.12
N GLN A 42 0.70 0.73 -10.27
CA GLN A 42 0.24 0.26 -11.57
C GLN A 42 1.46 0.07 -12.47
N SER A 43 1.89 -1.19 -12.64
CA SER A 43 3.19 -1.60 -13.24
C SER A 43 4.44 -1.05 -12.54
N VAL A 44 4.36 0.13 -11.93
CA VAL A 44 5.40 0.81 -11.15
C VAL A 44 4.79 1.40 -9.87
N PRO A 45 5.60 1.58 -8.82
CA PRO A 45 5.15 2.17 -7.55
C PRO A 45 5.05 3.70 -7.63
N TYR A 46 3.96 4.23 -7.08
CA TYR A 46 3.65 5.65 -6.92
C TYR A 46 3.39 5.95 -5.43
N PRO A 47 4.44 6.15 -4.61
CA PRO A 47 4.28 6.57 -3.22
C PRO A 47 3.67 7.97 -3.14
N THR A 48 2.96 8.26 -2.04
CA THR A 48 2.43 9.60 -1.83
C THR A 48 3.54 10.66 -1.76
N THR A 49 3.32 11.79 -2.42
CA THR A 49 4.21 12.95 -2.42
C THR A 49 3.74 14.05 -1.48
N VAL A 50 2.64 13.82 -0.77
CA VAL A 50 1.97 14.77 0.14
C VAL A 50 1.50 14.08 1.42
N GLY A 51 1.19 14.89 2.43
CA GLY A 51 0.65 14.40 3.69
C GLY A 51 1.68 13.73 4.59
N LYS A 52 1.16 13.07 5.63
CA LYS A 52 1.93 12.56 6.77
C LYS A 52 2.93 11.45 6.42
N PHE A 53 2.69 10.71 5.35
CA PHE A 53 3.51 9.56 4.93
C PHE A 53 4.44 9.87 3.75
N LYS A 54 4.50 11.14 3.34
CA LYS A 54 5.42 11.61 2.30
C LYS A 54 6.85 11.15 2.60
N ASP A 55 7.52 10.62 1.58
CA ASP A 55 8.91 10.13 1.61
C ASP A 55 9.19 9.00 2.63
N ARG A 56 8.15 8.46 3.29
CA ARG A 56 8.28 7.36 4.27
C ARG A 56 7.71 6.04 3.78
N ILE A 57 6.93 6.02 2.69
CA ILE A 57 6.40 4.79 2.13
C ILE A 57 7.36 4.22 1.08
N SER A 58 7.62 2.92 1.19
CA SER A 58 8.40 2.15 0.22
C SER A 58 7.64 0.90 -0.20
N TRP A 59 7.76 0.55 -1.49
CA TRP A 59 7.24 -0.70 -2.02
C TRP A 59 8.18 -1.85 -1.64
N VAL A 60 7.63 -2.91 -1.05
CA VAL A 60 8.39 -4.13 -0.68
C VAL A 60 7.69 -5.40 -1.17
N GLY A 61 6.59 -5.26 -1.92
CA GLY A 61 5.81 -6.37 -2.45
C GLY A 61 6.36 -6.93 -3.76
N ASN A 62 5.73 -8.01 -4.20
CA ASN A 62 5.95 -8.63 -5.50
C ASN A 62 4.60 -9.11 -6.02
N VAL A 63 3.98 -8.30 -6.88
CA VAL A 63 2.63 -8.60 -7.39
C VAL A 63 2.59 -9.94 -8.10
N ALA A 64 3.63 -10.33 -8.84
CA ALA A 64 3.69 -11.63 -9.52
C ALA A 64 3.65 -12.83 -8.57
N LYS A 65 3.91 -12.61 -7.27
CA LYS A 65 3.80 -13.62 -6.21
C LYS A 65 2.58 -13.42 -5.30
N GLY A 66 1.64 -12.55 -5.68
CA GLY A 66 0.48 -12.21 -4.85
C GLY A 66 0.83 -11.38 -3.62
N ASP A 67 1.94 -10.62 -3.65
CA ASP A 67 2.38 -9.77 -2.54
C ASP A 67 2.27 -8.29 -2.91
N ALA A 68 1.43 -7.57 -2.18
CA ALA A 68 1.13 -6.15 -2.33
C ALA A 68 1.63 -5.30 -1.15
N SER A 69 2.64 -5.80 -0.42
CA SER A 69 3.13 -5.19 0.82
C SER A 69 3.88 -3.87 0.60
N ILE A 70 3.70 -2.94 1.54
CA ILE A 70 4.49 -1.71 1.66
C ILE A 70 5.24 -1.68 2.98
N ALA A 71 6.15 -0.72 3.13
CA ALA A 71 6.84 -0.49 4.38
C ALA A 71 6.93 1.00 4.71
N ILE A 72 6.76 1.33 5.99
CA ILE A 72 6.85 2.67 6.55
C ILE A 72 8.23 2.83 7.18
N GLN A 73 8.97 3.85 6.74
CA GLN A 73 10.24 4.24 7.31
C GLN A 73 10.03 5.14 8.54
N SER A 74 10.81 4.90 9.60
CA SER A 74 10.77 5.68 10.84
C SER A 74 9.32 5.84 11.37
N PRO A 75 8.63 4.72 11.67
CA PRO A 75 7.29 4.77 12.21
C PRO A 75 7.28 5.46 13.57
N VAL A 76 6.25 6.26 13.83
CA VAL A 76 6.05 6.97 15.12
C VAL A 76 4.67 6.65 15.68
N LEU A 77 4.47 6.83 16.99
CA LEU A 77 3.19 6.54 17.65
C LEU A 77 2.00 7.29 17.05
N SER A 78 2.23 8.48 16.49
CA SER A 78 1.17 9.24 15.85
C SER A 78 0.69 8.57 14.57
N ASP A 79 1.48 7.70 13.92
CA ASP A 79 1.11 6.93 12.71
C ASP A 79 0.01 5.91 12.95
N ASN A 80 -0.35 5.63 14.21
CA ASN A 80 -1.40 4.69 14.56
C ASN A 80 -2.71 4.97 13.79
N GLY A 81 -3.26 3.91 13.22
CA GLY A 81 -4.47 3.95 12.41
C GLY A 81 -4.65 2.65 11.63
N THR A 82 -5.61 2.65 10.72
CA THR A 82 -5.92 1.49 9.88
C THR A 82 -5.40 1.72 8.48
N PHE A 83 -4.53 0.83 8.01
CA PHE A 83 -4.09 0.80 6.62
C PHE A 83 -4.88 -0.27 5.86
N ILE A 84 -5.40 0.08 4.69
CA ILE A 84 -6.25 -0.79 3.87
C ILE A 84 -5.58 -0.96 2.52
N CYS A 85 -5.32 -2.22 2.16
CA CYS A 85 -4.79 -2.64 0.86
C CYS A 85 -5.95 -3.08 -0.03
N SER A 86 -6.10 -2.45 -1.19
CA SER A 86 -7.09 -2.78 -2.20
C SER A 86 -6.39 -3.20 -3.48
N VAL A 87 -6.61 -4.44 -3.92
CA VAL A 87 -6.01 -4.99 -5.15
C VAL A 87 -7.10 -5.20 -6.20
N LYS A 88 -6.86 -4.76 -7.43
CA LYS A 88 -7.78 -4.98 -8.56
C LYS A 88 -6.98 -5.54 -9.74
N ASN A 89 -7.38 -6.70 -10.26
CA ASN A 89 -6.76 -7.33 -11.45
C ASN A 89 -7.79 -7.47 -12.59
N PRO A 90 -8.12 -6.41 -13.34
CA PRO A 90 -9.06 -6.51 -14.45
C PRO A 90 -8.53 -7.50 -15.52
N PRO A 91 -9.38 -8.35 -16.13
CA PRO A 91 -10.84 -8.30 -16.17
C PRO A 91 -11.51 -9.18 -15.09
N ASP A 92 -11.06 -9.19 -13.84
CA ASP A 92 -11.79 -9.81 -12.72
C ASP A 92 -13.19 -9.16 -12.44
N VAL A 93 -13.85 -8.60 -13.46
CA VAL A 93 -15.23 -8.08 -13.48
C VAL A 93 -15.92 -8.43 -14.81
#